data_AF-A0A1H3EH83-F1
#
_entry.id   AF-A0A1H3EH83-F1
#
_cell.length_a   1.000
_cell.length_b   1.000
_cell.length_c   1.000
_cell.angle_alpha   90.00
_cell.angle_beta   90.00
_cell.angle_gamma   90.00
#
_symmetry.space_group_name_H-M   'P 1'
#
loop_
_entity.id
_entity.type
_entity.pdbx_description
1 polymer ?
#
loop_
_entity_poly.entity_id
_entity_poly.type
_entity_poly.pdbx_seq_one_letter_code
_entity_poly.pdbx_strand_id
1 'polypeptide(L)'
;MQKSLVHYHIDHAVRQGNLVFGHGWLFHESAETIQLQLRSGDFSIPLEFGNPRSDVVRAYPATPLAEPSGFLFYVRLPDSHAKPMSPVRLVAEFADGEQLDIPLAFPALTSKRWPLIYTVVRRLWALLKQGDFSAIREKSRRYLKSWALSSSDSRQLVKQLQHKPCVIIVDHSLGGGTNLYRAQRIDCFHSQAREVLVVTYHPALLGYRIEHHARHQAVRHYQLDRLETILALASGLSVETILYNNAVSFPDAAALPAILVALARLTSARLELALHDYFLFCPSPHLLDAQGHFCDLPKEPALCQRCLAHSTQSFVPIYGIHDIGSWRSHWRELIVTASAIQVFSKGMATLLAETFPDLDPAVVRYTPHSMAYFADAMPLQPPAAPLRIGVVGNITPIKGSAVVANLARVIKDSGRDDIELIVIGTLHASSKTTIRQTGAYRHQDLPEILSREKINLVLFPSIGPETFSYVIQEMKILGLPIVAFNLGAQAEYLDQYPKSLLLALDISPKDLFIRIIEFHQKIYPIQV
;
A
#
# COMPACT_ATOMS: atom_id res chain seq x y z
N MET A 1 -11.42 41.74 -15.99
CA MET A 1 -10.55 40.72 -15.37
C MET A 1 -11.02 39.36 -15.84
N GLN A 2 -10.23 38.67 -16.65
CA GLN A 2 -10.50 37.27 -17.00
C GLN A 2 -10.48 36.47 -15.70
N LYS A 3 -11.57 35.76 -15.42
CA LYS A 3 -11.65 34.86 -14.27
C LYS A 3 -10.69 33.70 -14.57
N SER A 4 -9.76 33.39 -13.68
CA SER A 4 -8.88 32.22 -13.87
C SER A 4 -9.76 30.99 -14.00
N LEU A 5 -9.50 30.20 -15.04
CA LEU A 5 -10.19 28.95 -15.34
C LEU A 5 -9.61 27.77 -14.52
N VAL A 6 -8.59 28.04 -13.70
CA VAL A 6 -7.96 27.06 -12.82
C VAL A 6 -8.53 27.16 -11.42
N HIS A 7 -8.98 26.02 -10.88
CA HIS A 7 -9.46 25.89 -9.51
C HIS A 7 -8.53 24.97 -8.73
N TYR A 8 -8.23 25.32 -7.48
CA TYR A 8 -7.41 24.49 -6.61
C TYR A 8 -7.70 24.72 -5.13
N HIS A 9 -7.31 23.74 -4.32
CA HIS A 9 -7.24 23.88 -2.87
C HIS A 9 -6.17 22.95 -2.29
N ILE A 10 -5.39 23.47 -1.32
CA ILE A 10 -4.47 22.66 -0.53
C ILE A 10 -5.19 22.25 0.74
N ASP A 11 -5.69 21.01 0.77
CA ASP A 11 -6.45 20.49 1.91
C ASP A 11 -5.56 20.33 3.16
N HIS A 12 -4.31 19.93 2.96
CA HIS A 12 -3.32 19.80 4.03
C HIS A 12 -1.90 19.87 3.46
N ALA A 13 -1.00 20.52 4.19
CA ALA A 13 0.42 20.52 3.91
C ALA A 13 1.20 20.63 5.24
N VAL A 14 2.21 19.79 5.40
CA VAL A 14 3.08 19.74 6.57
C VAL A 14 4.52 19.53 6.11
N ARG A 15 5.46 20.12 6.86
CA ARG A 15 6.90 20.01 6.63
C ARG A 15 7.61 19.73 7.95
N GLN A 16 8.54 18.79 7.94
CA GLN A 16 9.44 18.50 9.04
C GLN A 16 10.84 18.25 8.49
N GLY A 17 11.75 19.21 8.73
CA GLY A 17 13.06 19.21 8.09
C GLY A 17 12.94 19.17 6.57
N ASN A 18 13.59 18.19 5.95
CA ASN A 18 13.55 17.96 4.50
C ASN A 18 12.33 17.15 4.03
N LEU A 19 11.52 16.59 4.92
CA LEU A 19 10.31 15.88 4.55
C LEU A 19 9.13 16.83 4.38
N VAL A 20 8.38 16.64 3.30
CA VAL A 20 7.15 17.39 3.02
C VAL A 20 6.05 16.41 2.66
N PHE A 21 4.88 16.60 3.27
CA PHE A 21 3.67 15.88 2.94
C PHE A 21 2.56 16.87 2.65
N GLY A 22 1.71 16.57 1.67
CA GLY A 22 0.49 17.33 1.46
C GLY A 22 -0.39 16.73 0.40
N HIS A 23 -1.63 17.19 0.36
CA HIS A 23 -2.60 16.79 -0.63
C HIS A 23 -3.60 17.92 -0.87
N GLY A 24 -4.30 17.80 -1.99
CA GLY A 24 -5.26 18.78 -2.41
C GLY A 24 -5.97 18.32 -3.65
N TRP A 25 -6.55 19.29 -4.33
CA TRP A 25 -7.12 19.11 -5.65
C TRP A 25 -6.82 20.33 -6.50
N LEU A 26 -6.72 20.10 -7.81
CA LEU A 26 -6.49 21.11 -8.82
C LEU A 26 -7.04 20.63 -10.16
N PHE A 27 -7.77 21.49 -10.87
CA PHE A 27 -8.22 21.24 -12.23
C PHE A 27 -8.41 22.56 -12.98
N HIS A 28 -8.31 22.49 -14.31
CA HIS A 28 -8.74 23.56 -15.21
C HIS A 28 -10.13 23.26 -15.75
N GLU A 29 -10.96 24.28 -16.01
CA GLU A 29 -12.36 24.10 -16.43
C GLU A 29 -12.49 23.35 -17.77
N SER A 30 -11.52 23.47 -18.68
CA SER A 30 -11.59 22.93 -20.04
C SER A 30 -10.33 22.24 -20.55
N ALA A 31 -9.26 22.16 -19.76
CA ALA A 31 -7.95 21.65 -20.21
C ALA A 31 -7.44 20.60 -19.23
N GLU A 32 -6.98 19.46 -19.76
CA GLU A 32 -6.43 18.40 -18.91
C GLU A 32 -5.13 18.87 -18.24
N THR A 33 -4.94 18.51 -16.98
CA THR A 33 -3.63 18.64 -16.32
C THR A 33 -2.67 17.67 -17.00
N ILE A 34 -1.60 18.19 -17.61
CA ILE A 34 -0.59 17.36 -18.27
C ILE A 34 0.59 17.09 -17.35
N GLN A 35 0.83 17.98 -16.38
CA GLN A 35 1.95 17.85 -15.46
C GLN A 35 1.62 18.51 -14.13
N LEU A 36 2.05 17.87 -13.04
CA LEU A 36 2.04 18.44 -11.69
C LEU A 36 3.38 18.14 -11.04
N GLN A 37 4.02 19.14 -10.44
CA GLN A 37 5.34 19.00 -9.81
C GLN A 37 5.45 19.77 -8.50
N LEU A 38 6.30 19.29 -7.60
CA LEU A 38 6.76 20.02 -6.44
C LEU A 38 8.13 20.62 -6.73
N ARG A 39 8.30 21.92 -6.54
CA ARG A 39 9.56 22.66 -6.75
C ARG A 39 10.08 23.28 -5.47
N SER A 40 11.38 23.23 -5.26
CA SER A 40 12.07 23.88 -4.13
C SER A 40 13.48 24.29 -4.56
N GLY A 41 13.64 25.55 -4.99
CA GLY A 41 14.88 25.99 -5.65
C GLY A 41 15.05 25.30 -7.00
N ASP A 42 16.23 24.71 -7.23
CA ASP A 42 16.55 23.96 -8.46
C ASP A 42 16.01 22.52 -8.46
N PHE A 43 15.55 22.03 -7.31
CA PHE A 43 14.95 20.71 -7.21
C PHE A 43 13.50 20.73 -7.70
N SER A 44 13.15 19.80 -8.58
CA SER A 44 11.78 19.53 -9.03
C SER A 44 11.52 18.03 -9.03
N ILE A 45 10.32 17.63 -8.61
CA ILE A 45 9.85 16.25 -8.69
C ILE A 45 8.42 16.20 -9.22
N PRO A 46 8.12 15.37 -10.25
CA PRO A 46 6.75 15.16 -10.69
C PRO A 46 5.91 14.47 -9.62
N LEU A 47 4.64 14.82 -9.56
CA LEU A 47 3.66 14.29 -8.62
C LEU A 47 2.62 13.45 -9.34
N GLU A 48 2.12 12.43 -8.64
CA GLU A 48 0.92 11.73 -9.07
C GLU A 48 -0.32 12.62 -8.82
N PHE A 49 -1.18 12.71 -9.84
CA PHE A 49 -2.46 13.42 -9.81
C PHE A 49 -3.51 12.60 -10.57
N GLY A 50 -4.76 13.05 -10.61
CA GLY A 50 -5.84 12.30 -11.24
C GLY A 50 -6.69 11.49 -10.26
N ASN A 51 -6.43 11.59 -8.95
CA ASN A 51 -7.20 10.88 -7.95
C ASN A 51 -8.63 11.42 -7.91
N PRO A 52 -9.68 10.58 -7.96
CA PRO A 52 -11.04 11.07 -8.16
C PRO A 52 -11.62 11.72 -6.89
N ARG A 53 -12.24 12.89 -7.04
CA ARG A 53 -12.72 13.76 -5.94
C ARG A 53 -14.22 14.02 -6.07
N SER A 54 -15.03 13.07 -5.59
CA SER A 54 -16.50 13.21 -5.59
C SER A 54 -17.01 14.42 -4.80
N ASP A 55 -16.26 14.89 -3.80
CA ASP A 55 -16.52 16.14 -3.09
C ASP A 55 -16.34 17.37 -3.97
N VAL A 56 -15.32 17.37 -4.84
CA VAL A 56 -15.06 18.44 -5.80
C VAL A 56 -16.10 18.41 -6.93
N VAL A 57 -16.49 17.22 -7.41
CA VAL A 57 -17.59 17.06 -8.38
C VAL A 57 -18.90 17.67 -7.85
N ARG A 58 -19.22 17.53 -6.56
CA ARG A 58 -20.42 18.15 -5.98
C ARG A 58 -20.36 19.69 -5.99
N ALA A 59 -19.17 20.27 -5.84
CA ALA A 59 -18.98 21.71 -5.90
C ALA A 59 -18.93 22.22 -7.35
N TYR A 60 -18.45 21.39 -8.28
CA TYR A 60 -18.27 21.69 -9.70
C TYR A 60 -18.93 20.65 -10.61
N PRO A 61 -20.27 20.50 -10.56
CA PRO A 61 -20.96 19.40 -11.25
C PRO A 61 -20.94 19.51 -12.77
N ALA A 62 -20.66 20.71 -13.30
CA ALA A 62 -20.60 20.97 -14.74
C ALA A 62 -19.20 20.70 -15.36
N THR A 63 -18.20 20.37 -14.55
CA THR A 63 -16.81 20.23 -15.02
C THR A 63 -16.35 18.78 -14.90
N PRO A 64 -16.22 18.03 -16.01
CA PRO A 64 -15.77 16.63 -15.96
C PRO A 64 -14.38 16.46 -15.32
N LEU A 65 -13.50 17.45 -15.48
CA LEU A 65 -12.15 17.46 -14.92
C LEU A 65 -12.11 17.66 -13.40
N ALA A 66 -13.24 17.99 -12.77
CA ALA A 66 -13.36 18.08 -11.31
C ALA A 66 -13.20 16.71 -10.64
N GLU A 67 -13.59 15.63 -11.31
CA GLU A 67 -13.43 14.28 -10.78
C GLU A 67 -11.96 13.93 -10.64
N PRO A 68 -11.12 13.85 -11.69
CA PRO A 68 -9.71 13.50 -11.58
C PRO A 68 -8.82 14.67 -11.09
N SER A 69 -9.27 15.45 -10.12
CA SER A 69 -8.56 16.66 -9.66
C SER A 69 -7.58 16.42 -8.50
N GLY A 70 -7.66 15.27 -7.83
CA GLY A 70 -6.92 15.03 -6.59
C GLY A 70 -5.43 14.71 -6.79
N PHE A 71 -4.59 15.26 -5.92
CA PHE A 71 -3.15 14.97 -5.86
C PHE A 71 -2.66 14.75 -4.43
N LEU A 72 -1.54 14.07 -4.30
CA LEU A 72 -0.82 13.82 -3.05
C LEU A 72 0.68 13.94 -3.33
N PHE A 73 1.42 14.49 -2.38
CA PHE A 73 2.87 14.37 -2.34
C PHE A 73 3.34 13.94 -0.97
N TYR A 74 4.32 13.03 -0.95
CA TYR A 74 5.13 12.72 0.21
C TYR A 74 6.57 12.57 -0.29
N VAL A 75 7.40 13.59 -0.02
CA VAL A 75 8.68 13.77 -0.70
C VAL A 75 9.75 14.16 0.32
N ARG A 76 10.95 13.62 0.15
CA ARG A 76 12.16 14.14 0.80
C ARG A 76 12.84 15.13 -0.14
N LEU A 77 12.96 16.37 0.30
CA LEU A 77 13.73 17.40 -0.38
C LEU A 77 15.25 17.16 -0.19
N PRO A 78 16.10 17.59 -1.13
CA PRO A 78 17.55 17.50 -0.96
C PRO A 78 18.04 18.30 0.26
N ASP A 79 19.08 17.81 0.91
CA ASP A 79 19.74 18.52 2.01
C ASP A 79 20.53 19.72 1.46
N SER A 80 20.04 20.94 1.68
CA SER A 80 20.85 22.13 1.41
C SER A 80 21.67 22.47 2.65
N HIS A 81 22.89 21.95 2.73
CA HIS A 81 23.79 22.08 3.89
C HIS A 81 24.14 23.54 4.33
N ALA A 82 23.66 24.60 3.67
CA ALA A 82 24.13 25.97 3.96
C ALA A 82 23.15 27.14 3.68
N LYS A 83 21.86 26.94 3.39
CA LYS A 83 20.93 28.05 3.09
C LYS A 83 19.58 27.90 3.80
N PRO A 84 18.89 29.01 4.11
CA PRO A 84 17.48 28.94 4.51
C PRO A 84 16.72 28.15 3.46
N MET A 85 15.90 27.19 3.91
CA MET A 85 15.25 26.26 3.01
C MET A 85 14.43 27.02 1.97
N SER A 86 14.67 26.71 0.70
CA SER A 86 13.92 27.31 -0.41
C SER A 86 12.41 27.14 -0.20
N PRO A 87 11.61 28.14 -0.62
CA PRO A 87 10.15 28.00 -0.60
C PRO A 87 9.74 26.82 -1.47
N VAL A 88 8.80 26.03 -0.96
CA VAL A 88 8.24 24.89 -1.69
C VAL A 88 7.03 25.38 -2.47
N ARG A 89 6.94 25.01 -3.74
CA ARG A 89 5.91 25.46 -4.67
C ARG A 89 5.29 24.26 -5.38
N LEU A 90 3.98 24.30 -5.61
CA LEU A 90 3.26 23.35 -6.44
C LEU A 90 3.06 23.98 -7.82
N VAL A 91 3.61 23.35 -8.86
CA VAL A 91 3.54 23.84 -10.24
C VAL A 91 2.74 22.88 -11.09
N ALA A 92 1.71 23.38 -11.76
CA ALA A 92 0.87 22.62 -12.69
C ALA A 92 0.95 23.22 -14.10
N GLU A 93 0.91 22.34 -15.11
CA GLU A 93 0.80 22.69 -16.52
C GLU A 93 -0.43 22.02 -17.11
N PHE A 94 -1.18 22.77 -17.92
CA PHE A 94 -2.42 22.32 -18.55
C PHE A 94 -2.26 22.23 -20.07
N ALA A 95 -3.11 21.43 -20.72
CA ALA A 95 -3.04 21.15 -22.15
C ALA A 95 -3.21 22.38 -23.07
N ASP A 96 -3.76 23.48 -22.56
CA ASP A 96 -3.88 24.76 -23.28
C ASP A 96 -2.67 25.68 -23.10
N GLY A 97 -1.65 25.23 -22.35
CA GLY A 97 -0.44 25.98 -22.05
C GLY A 97 -0.54 26.90 -20.84
N GLU A 98 -1.70 26.99 -20.16
CA GLU A 98 -1.77 27.71 -18.89
C GLU A 98 -0.90 27.01 -17.84
N GLN A 99 -0.23 27.80 -17.00
CA GLN A 99 0.58 27.31 -15.89
C GLN A 99 0.10 27.92 -14.58
N LEU A 100 0.06 27.10 -13.54
CA LEU A 100 -0.24 27.53 -12.19
C LEU A 100 0.97 27.29 -11.30
N ASP A 101 1.33 28.29 -10.48
CA ASP A 101 2.44 28.20 -9.53
C ASP A 101 2.00 28.68 -8.14
N ILE A 102 1.79 27.71 -7.23
CA ILE A 102 1.24 27.94 -5.88
C ILE A 102 2.35 27.81 -4.83
N PRO A 103 2.67 28.86 -4.05
CA PRO A 103 3.53 28.71 -2.88
C PRO A 103 2.82 27.90 -1.78
N LEU A 104 3.48 26.86 -1.28
CA LEU A 104 2.93 26.05 -0.18
C LEU A 104 3.27 26.70 1.17
N ALA A 105 2.23 26.95 1.96
CA ALA A 105 2.37 27.36 3.34
C ALA A 105 2.39 26.13 4.26
N PHE A 106 3.32 26.10 5.21
CA PHE A 106 3.41 25.07 6.24
C PHE A 106 3.14 25.71 7.60
N PRO A 107 1.89 25.70 8.09
CA PRO A 107 1.57 26.29 9.37
C PRO A 107 2.38 25.61 10.47
N ALA A 108 2.91 26.40 11.42
CA ALA A 108 3.52 25.83 12.61
C ALA A 108 2.49 24.95 13.33
N LEU A 109 2.80 23.67 13.46
CA LEU A 109 1.95 22.69 14.14
C LEU A 109 1.92 23.02 15.65
N THR A 110 0.92 23.78 16.10
CA THR A 110 0.70 24.02 17.52
C THR A 110 -0.08 22.85 18.14
N SER A 111 0.29 22.44 19.35
CA SER A 111 -0.31 21.29 20.09
C SER A 111 -1.84 21.34 20.22
N LYS A 112 -2.45 22.53 20.12
CA LYS A 112 -3.91 22.74 20.18
C LYS A 112 -4.66 22.53 18.85
N ARG A 113 -4.00 22.65 17.70
CA ARG A 113 -4.62 22.44 16.35
C ARG A 113 -4.48 21.01 15.82
N TRP A 114 -3.65 20.21 16.50
CA TRP A 114 -3.40 18.82 16.21
C TRP A 114 -4.66 17.95 16.06
N PRO A 115 -5.69 18.02 16.93
CA PRO A 115 -6.87 17.15 16.84
C PRO A 115 -7.75 17.38 15.60
N LEU A 116 -7.74 18.60 15.04
CA LEU A 116 -8.59 18.99 13.90
C LEU A 116 -8.01 18.51 12.58
N ILE A 117 -6.72 18.82 12.33
CA ILE A 117 -5.94 18.44 11.12
C ILE A 117 -5.94 16.93 10.96
N TYR A 118 -5.59 16.27 12.04
CA TYR A 118 -5.62 14.84 12.28
C TYR A 118 -6.88 14.11 11.79
N THR A 119 -8.08 14.70 11.93
CA THR A 119 -9.36 13.98 11.74
C THR A 119 -9.62 13.82 10.25
N VAL A 120 -9.15 14.80 9.50
CA VAL A 120 -9.13 14.87 8.04
C VAL A 120 -8.03 13.94 7.51
N VAL A 121 -6.80 14.13 8.00
CA VAL A 121 -5.55 13.47 7.61
C VAL A 121 -5.54 11.94 7.82
N ARG A 122 -6.18 11.42 8.88
CA ARG A 122 -6.28 9.97 9.15
C ARG A 122 -7.08 9.21 8.10
N ARG A 123 -8.03 9.86 7.44
CA ARG A 123 -8.85 9.24 6.39
C ARG A 123 -8.07 9.10 5.10
N LEU A 124 -7.21 10.06 4.79
CA LEU A 124 -6.55 10.13 3.50
C LEU A 124 -5.68 8.90 3.23
N TRP A 125 -4.78 8.50 4.11
CA TRP A 125 -3.78 7.50 3.70
C TRP A 125 -4.37 6.09 3.43
N ALA A 126 -5.35 5.64 4.21
CA ALA A 126 -6.10 4.40 3.90
C ALA A 126 -6.99 4.51 2.64
N LEU A 127 -7.34 5.73 2.23
CA LEU A 127 -8.12 6.06 1.02
C LEU A 127 -7.22 6.45 -0.18
N LEU A 128 -5.92 6.73 0.05
CA LEU A 128 -4.92 7.16 -0.95
C LEU A 128 -4.42 5.99 -1.79
N LYS A 129 -4.56 4.75 -1.31
CA LYS A 129 -4.53 3.55 -2.16
C LYS A 129 -5.90 3.19 -2.74
N GLN A 130 -6.99 3.92 -2.47
CA GLN A 130 -8.37 3.57 -2.88
C GLN A 130 -9.01 4.51 -3.91
N GLY A 131 -8.41 5.67 -4.21
CA GLY A 131 -8.80 6.49 -5.36
C GLY A 131 -10.30 6.68 -5.41
N ASP A 132 -10.93 6.84 -4.24
CA ASP A 132 -12.36 7.03 -4.07
C ASP A 132 -12.54 7.69 -2.71
N PHE A 133 -12.72 9.01 -2.75
CA PHE A 133 -12.92 9.84 -1.57
C PHE A 133 -14.40 9.82 -1.10
N SER A 134 -15.27 8.95 -1.64
CA SER A 134 -16.70 8.91 -1.28
C SER A 134 -17.00 8.16 0.04
N ALA A 135 -16.15 7.24 0.49
CA ALA A 135 -16.40 6.34 1.63
C ALA A 135 -16.04 6.93 3.02
N ILE A 136 -16.23 8.24 3.20
CA ILE A 136 -15.78 9.02 4.37
C ILE A 136 -16.61 8.76 5.66
N ARG A 137 -17.82 8.18 5.56
CA ARG A 137 -18.84 8.26 6.64
C ARG A 137 -18.89 7.08 7.62
N GLU A 138 -18.53 5.86 7.22
CA GLU A 138 -18.83 4.66 8.03
C GLU A 138 -17.66 4.21 8.94
N LYS A 139 -16.41 4.28 8.47
CA LYS A 139 -15.21 3.92 9.26
C LYS A 139 -14.76 5.00 10.25
N SER A 140 -15.31 6.20 10.16
CA SER A 140 -14.91 7.35 10.95
C SER A 140 -15.29 7.25 12.44
N ARG A 141 -16.40 6.59 12.78
CA ARG A 141 -16.91 6.51 14.16
C ARG A 141 -16.02 5.69 15.11
N ARG A 142 -15.35 4.64 14.65
CA ARG A 142 -14.62 3.69 15.52
C ARG A 142 -13.23 4.21 15.95
N TYR A 143 -12.56 4.98 15.09
CA TYR A 143 -11.25 5.53 15.37
C TYR A 143 -11.31 6.97 15.94
N LEU A 144 -12.38 7.73 15.71
CA LEU A 144 -12.53 9.12 16.23
C LEU A 144 -12.57 9.20 17.77
N LYS A 145 -12.93 8.11 18.45
CA LYS A 145 -12.96 8.05 19.92
C LYS A 145 -11.59 7.80 20.57
N SER A 146 -10.59 7.28 19.86
CA SER A 146 -9.37 6.75 20.50
C SER A 146 -8.21 7.74 20.61
N TRP A 147 -8.30 8.95 20.04
CA TRP A 147 -7.08 9.77 19.82
C TRP A 147 -7.25 11.22 20.33
N ALA A 148 -8.38 11.56 20.95
CA ALA A 148 -8.54 12.77 21.79
C ALA A 148 -7.82 12.65 23.15
N LEU A 149 -7.03 11.59 23.35
CA LEU A 149 -6.34 11.24 24.59
C LEU A 149 -4.92 10.75 24.25
N SER A 150 -4.09 11.57 23.61
CA SER A 150 -2.65 11.32 23.59
C SER A 150 -2.04 11.85 24.88
N SER A 151 -1.67 10.97 25.81
CA SER A 151 -0.80 11.36 26.92
C SER A 151 0.60 11.59 26.35
N SER A 152 1.11 12.82 26.50
CA SER A 152 2.42 13.24 25.98
C SER A 152 3.61 12.73 26.79
N ASP A 153 3.40 11.92 27.84
CA ASP A 153 4.51 11.47 28.68
C ASP A 153 4.84 10.00 28.43
N SER A 154 5.88 9.78 27.63
CA SER A 154 6.45 8.46 27.39
C SER A 154 7.01 7.82 28.68
N ARG A 155 7.28 8.59 29.74
CA ARG A 155 7.58 8.06 31.08
C ARG A 155 6.37 7.40 31.73
N GLN A 156 5.16 7.87 31.42
CA GLN A 156 3.93 7.24 31.91
C GLN A 156 3.75 5.85 31.28
N LEU A 157 4.12 5.68 30.00
CA LEU A 157 4.12 4.39 29.32
C LEU A 157 5.05 3.41 30.04
N VAL A 158 6.30 3.81 30.31
CA VAL A 158 7.29 2.98 31.01
C VAL A 158 6.78 2.57 32.39
N LYS A 159 6.26 3.51 33.19
CA LYS A 159 5.70 3.20 34.52
C LYS A 159 4.52 2.21 34.46
N GLN A 160 3.67 2.30 33.44
CA GLN A 160 2.50 1.43 33.29
C GLN A 160 2.86 0.00 32.87
N LEU A 161 3.96 -0.15 32.15
CA LEU A 161 4.44 -1.42 31.59
C LEU A 161 5.59 -2.01 32.39
N GLN A 162 6.02 -1.33 33.45
CA GLN A 162 7.10 -1.78 34.31
C GLN A 162 6.78 -3.21 34.80
N HIS A 163 7.71 -4.14 34.57
CA HIS A 163 7.61 -5.57 34.88
C HIS A 163 6.56 -6.38 34.10
N LYS A 164 5.91 -5.81 33.08
CA LYS A 164 5.01 -6.58 32.20
C LYS A 164 5.76 -7.07 30.95
N PRO A 165 5.60 -8.36 30.58
CA PRO A 165 6.05 -8.88 29.29
C PRO A 165 5.49 -8.07 28.13
N CYS A 166 6.38 -7.52 27.31
CA CYS A 166 6.04 -6.63 26.23
C CYS A 166 6.55 -7.15 24.89
N VAL A 167 5.73 -6.98 23.85
CA VAL A 167 6.13 -7.15 22.46
C VAL A 167 6.13 -5.81 21.76
N ILE A 168 7.16 -5.54 20.97
CA ILE A 168 7.20 -4.38 20.07
C ILE A 168 6.94 -4.87 18.65
N ILE A 169 5.94 -4.33 17.97
CA ILE A 169 5.66 -4.58 16.56
C ILE A 169 6.00 -3.31 15.78
N VAL A 170 6.84 -3.41 14.77
CA VAL A 170 7.12 -2.31 13.84
C VAL A 170 6.30 -2.53 12.59
N ASP A 171 5.33 -1.64 12.36
CA ASP A 171 4.40 -1.79 11.27
C ASP A 171 3.99 -0.44 10.68
N HIS A 172 3.46 -0.47 9.47
CA HIS A 172 2.83 0.68 8.84
C HIS A 172 1.35 0.74 9.26
N SER A 173 0.65 1.87 9.10
CA SER A 173 -0.80 1.97 9.38
C SER A 173 -1.61 2.25 8.12
N LEU A 174 -1.34 1.44 7.10
CA LEU A 174 -1.70 1.66 5.71
C LEU A 174 -2.94 0.85 5.25
N GLY A 175 -3.43 -0.05 6.10
CA GLY A 175 -4.45 -1.04 5.77
C GLY A 175 -3.88 -2.28 5.06
N GLY A 176 -4.77 -3.11 4.52
CA GLY A 176 -4.42 -4.30 3.74
C GLY A 176 -4.04 -5.53 4.57
N GLY A 177 -3.52 -6.56 3.89
CA GLY A 177 -3.19 -7.86 4.47
C GLY A 177 -2.15 -7.81 5.59
N THR A 178 -1.16 -6.92 5.47
CA THR A 178 -0.14 -6.68 6.49
C THR A 178 -0.73 -6.28 7.84
N ASN A 179 -1.74 -5.40 7.85
CA ASN A 179 -2.40 -4.97 9.09
C ASN A 179 -3.41 -5.98 9.61
N LEU A 180 -4.01 -6.80 8.73
CA LEU A 180 -4.80 -7.97 9.15
C LEU A 180 -3.91 -8.97 9.90
N TYR A 181 -2.73 -9.27 9.37
CA TYR A 181 -1.74 -10.11 10.04
C TYR A 181 -1.30 -9.52 11.38
N ARG A 182 -0.99 -8.22 11.45
CA ARG A 182 -0.70 -7.54 12.73
C ARG A 182 -1.81 -7.76 13.75
N ALA A 183 -3.08 -7.62 13.37
CA ALA A 183 -4.21 -7.83 14.28
C ALA A 183 -4.23 -9.26 14.83
N GLN A 184 -4.04 -10.27 13.96
CA GLN A 184 -3.95 -11.67 14.37
C GLN A 184 -2.78 -11.92 15.34
N ARG A 185 -1.63 -11.26 15.13
CA ARG A 185 -0.48 -11.36 16.03
C ARG A 185 -0.73 -10.69 17.37
N ILE A 186 -1.40 -9.53 17.40
CA ILE A 186 -1.81 -8.87 18.65
C ILE A 186 -2.71 -9.82 19.46
N ASP A 187 -3.71 -10.45 18.84
CA ASP A 187 -4.59 -11.41 19.52
C ASP A 187 -3.81 -12.62 20.06
N CYS A 188 -2.86 -13.14 19.27
CA CYS A 188 -1.96 -14.21 19.68
C CYS A 188 -1.13 -13.82 20.93
N PHE A 189 -0.50 -12.66 20.92
CA PHE A 189 0.30 -12.19 22.07
C PHE A 189 -0.56 -11.91 23.31
N HIS A 190 -1.77 -11.39 23.13
CA HIS A 190 -2.71 -11.22 24.24
C HIS A 190 -3.17 -12.54 24.86
N SER A 191 -3.32 -13.60 24.06
CA SER A 191 -3.59 -14.95 24.58
C SER A 191 -2.46 -15.48 25.47
N GLN A 192 -1.25 -14.96 25.29
CA GLN A 192 -0.03 -15.26 26.06
C GLN A 192 0.22 -14.26 27.20
N ALA A 193 -0.77 -13.44 27.56
CA ALA A 193 -0.69 -12.41 28.60
C ALA A 193 0.42 -11.35 28.38
N ARG A 194 0.74 -11.04 27.13
CA ARG A 194 1.71 -10.00 26.75
C ARG A 194 1.01 -8.68 26.40
N GLU A 195 1.66 -7.58 26.76
CA GLU A 195 1.34 -6.23 26.31
C GLU A 195 1.96 -6.00 24.93
N VAL A 196 1.31 -5.23 24.05
CA VAL A 196 1.82 -5.01 22.69
C VAL A 196 1.96 -3.52 22.39
N LEU A 197 3.14 -3.11 21.92
CA LEU A 197 3.46 -1.78 21.46
C LEU A 197 3.65 -1.79 19.94
N VAL A 198 2.75 -1.14 19.21
CA VAL A 198 2.85 -1.02 17.75
C VAL A 198 3.47 0.32 17.41
N VAL A 199 4.68 0.29 16.85
CA VAL A 199 5.43 1.46 16.39
C VAL A 199 5.09 1.69 14.93
N THR A 200 4.57 2.88 14.62
CA THR A 200 4.16 3.28 13.26
C THR A 200 4.68 4.68 12.93
N TYR A 201 4.81 4.97 11.64
CA TYR A 201 5.01 6.32 11.14
C TYR A 201 3.75 6.80 10.43
N HIS A 202 3.33 8.04 10.70
CA HIS A 202 2.19 8.66 10.07
C HIS A 202 2.66 9.77 9.10
N PRO A 203 2.74 9.49 7.78
CA PRO A 203 3.20 10.45 6.77
C PRO A 203 2.52 11.80 6.85
N ALA A 204 1.23 11.76 7.10
CA ALA A 204 0.40 12.92 7.06
C ALA A 204 0.55 13.84 8.31
N LEU A 205 1.25 13.35 9.34
CA LEU A 205 1.70 14.12 10.50
C LEU A 205 3.24 14.25 10.56
N LEU A 206 3.94 13.62 9.63
CA LEU A 206 5.40 13.43 9.61
C LEU A 206 6.02 12.86 10.92
N GLY A 207 5.23 12.19 11.74
CA GLY A 207 5.64 11.77 13.08
C GLY A 207 5.54 10.26 13.34
N TYR A 208 6.37 9.78 14.26
CA TYR A 208 6.31 8.43 14.80
C TYR A 208 5.30 8.32 15.93
N ARG A 209 4.73 7.14 16.11
CA ARG A 209 3.73 6.85 17.15
C ARG A 209 3.90 5.45 17.70
N ILE A 210 3.59 5.30 18.98
CA ILE A 210 3.38 4.02 19.64
C ILE A 210 1.89 3.87 19.95
N GLU A 211 1.29 2.78 19.49
CA GLU A 211 0.00 2.30 19.96
C GLU A 211 0.23 1.24 21.04
N HIS A 212 -0.31 1.47 22.23
CA HIS A 212 -0.30 0.48 23.30
C HIS A 212 -1.62 -0.28 23.30
N HIS A 213 -1.52 -1.56 22.96
CA HIS A 213 -2.60 -2.53 23.00
C HIS A 213 -2.48 -3.31 24.30
N ALA A 214 -3.45 -3.11 25.19
CA ALA A 214 -3.62 -3.86 26.43
C ALA A 214 -4.89 -4.70 26.35
N ARG A 215 -4.83 -5.91 26.92
CA ARG A 215 -5.94 -6.86 26.85
C ARG A 215 -7.22 -6.27 27.44
N HIS A 216 -8.32 -6.33 26.69
CA HIS A 216 -9.64 -5.79 27.06
C HIS A 216 -9.67 -4.28 27.38
N GLN A 217 -8.69 -3.50 26.94
CA GLN A 217 -8.66 -2.05 27.11
C GLN A 217 -8.72 -1.32 25.77
N ALA A 218 -9.11 -0.05 25.80
CA ALA A 218 -8.98 0.82 24.64
C ALA A 218 -7.50 1.06 24.33
N VAL A 219 -7.16 1.03 23.04
CA VAL A 219 -5.80 1.30 22.56
C VAL A 219 -5.38 2.72 22.95
N ARG A 220 -4.24 2.84 23.62
CA ARG A 220 -3.63 4.12 24.01
C ARG A 220 -2.56 4.52 23.01
N HIS A 221 -2.28 5.82 22.93
CA HIS A 221 -1.45 6.37 21.87
C HIS A 221 -0.45 7.37 22.39
N TYR A 222 0.79 7.20 21.97
CA TYR A 222 1.93 8.01 22.38
C TYR A 222 2.68 8.48 21.15
N GLN A 223 3.15 9.72 21.19
CA GLN A 223 3.94 10.29 20.12
C GLN A 223 5.43 10.09 20.38
N LEU A 224 6.18 9.89 19.30
CA LEU A 224 7.63 9.88 19.31
C LEU A 224 8.13 10.96 18.36
N ASP A 225 9.03 11.81 18.86
CA ASP A 225 9.65 12.86 18.03
C ASP A 225 10.63 12.26 17.02
N ARG A 226 11.34 11.21 17.44
CA ARG A 226 12.33 10.46 16.65
C ARG A 226 12.24 8.98 16.97
N LEU A 227 12.49 8.14 15.98
CA LEU A 227 12.42 6.68 16.11
C LEU A 227 13.37 6.15 17.18
N GLU A 228 14.59 6.69 17.27
CA GLU A 228 15.65 6.29 18.20
C GLU A 228 15.22 6.43 19.67
N THR A 229 14.23 7.28 19.96
CA THR A 229 13.65 7.43 21.30
C THR A 229 13.08 6.12 21.83
N ILE A 230 12.75 5.17 20.95
CA ILE A 230 12.31 3.82 21.34
C ILE A 230 13.35 3.09 22.19
N LEU A 231 14.65 3.32 21.97
CA LEU A 231 15.72 2.68 22.72
C LEU A 231 15.67 3.11 24.20
N ALA A 232 15.55 4.41 24.44
CA ALA A 232 15.45 4.96 25.79
C ALA A 232 14.18 4.47 26.53
N LEU A 233 13.07 4.30 25.80
CA LEU A 233 11.84 3.76 26.37
C LEU A 233 12.01 2.28 26.72
N ALA A 234 12.59 1.50 25.82
CA ALA A 234 12.77 0.08 25.98
C ALA A 234 13.70 -0.30 27.15
N SER A 235 14.64 0.57 27.54
CA SER A 235 15.49 0.36 28.72
C SER A 235 14.70 0.17 30.03
N GLY A 236 13.48 0.69 30.11
CA GLY A 236 12.59 0.53 31.27
C GLY A 236 11.52 -0.55 31.11
N LEU A 237 11.54 -1.31 30.01
CA LEU A 237 10.51 -2.27 29.65
C LEU A 237 11.07 -3.71 29.64
N SER A 238 10.20 -4.69 29.90
CA SER A 238 10.54 -6.11 29.72
C SER A 238 10.12 -6.55 28.32
N VAL A 239 10.90 -6.14 27.32
CA VAL A 239 10.63 -6.51 25.92
C VAL A 239 11.13 -7.92 25.65
N GLU A 240 10.23 -8.83 25.29
CA GLU A 240 10.56 -10.23 25.00
C GLU A 240 10.71 -10.51 23.50
N THR A 241 9.98 -9.74 22.68
CA THR A 241 9.93 -9.95 21.23
C THR A 241 9.82 -8.61 20.51
N ILE A 242 10.58 -8.49 19.43
CA ILE A 242 10.50 -7.40 18.46
C ILE A 242 10.10 -8.04 17.14
N LEU A 243 8.90 -7.73 16.65
CA LEU A 243 8.38 -8.20 15.38
C LEU A 243 8.48 -7.07 14.35
N TYR A 244 9.42 -7.19 13.41
CA TYR A 244 9.37 -6.39 12.20
C TYR A 244 8.28 -6.95 11.28
N ASN A 245 7.29 -6.13 10.98
CA ASN A 245 6.19 -6.48 10.10
C ASN A 245 6.32 -5.78 8.75
N ASN A 246 6.34 -4.44 8.77
CA ASN A 246 6.49 -3.63 7.56
C ASN A 246 6.78 -2.16 7.89
N ALA A 247 7.75 -1.53 7.24
CA ALA A 247 8.09 -0.14 7.49
C ALA A 247 8.13 0.75 6.23
N VAL A 248 7.41 0.40 5.15
CA VAL A 248 7.45 1.19 3.90
C VAL A 248 7.09 2.67 4.10
N SER A 249 6.26 3.02 5.09
CA SER A 249 5.93 4.43 5.35
C SER A 249 7.01 5.20 6.13
N PHE A 250 8.08 4.55 6.59
CA PHE A 250 9.09 5.16 7.46
C PHE A 250 10.12 5.91 6.61
N PRO A 251 10.33 7.21 6.82
CA PRO A 251 11.26 7.99 6.01
C PRO A 251 12.72 7.63 6.27
N ASP A 252 13.05 7.15 7.47
CA ASP A 252 14.41 6.80 7.88
C ASP A 252 14.62 5.29 7.84
N ALA A 253 14.01 4.62 6.86
CA ALA A 253 14.01 3.17 6.72
C ALA A 253 15.42 2.54 6.63
N ALA A 254 16.44 3.32 6.23
CA ALA A 254 17.83 2.87 6.22
C ALA A 254 18.45 2.76 7.61
N ALA A 255 18.05 3.62 8.55
CA ALA A 255 18.51 3.60 9.94
C ALA A 255 17.73 2.59 10.79
N LEU A 256 16.50 2.26 10.39
CA LEU A 256 15.61 1.35 11.10
C LEU A 256 16.27 -0.02 11.42
N PRO A 257 16.93 -0.74 10.47
CA PRO A 257 17.64 -1.98 10.76
C PRO A 257 18.57 -1.90 11.97
N ALA A 258 19.45 -0.91 12.01
CA ALA A 258 20.41 -0.72 13.09
C ALA A 258 19.71 -0.41 14.43
N ILE A 259 18.64 0.38 14.41
CA ILE A 259 17.83 0.68 15.61
C ILE A 259 17.19 -0.59 16.17
N LEU A 260 16.63 -1.46 15.32
CA LEU A 260 15.99 -2.70 15.76
C LEU A 260 17.01 -3.73 16.28
N VAL A 261 18.19 -3.80 15.67
CA VAL A 261 19.31 -4.61 16.18
C VAL A 261 19.77 -4.08 17.55
N ALA A 262 19.96 -2.77 17.70
CA ALA A 262 20.30 -2.16 18.98
C ALA A 262 19.23 -2.40 20.05
N LEU A 263 17.95 -2.32 19.66
CA LEU A 263 16.82 -2.59 20.54
C LEU A 263 16.80 -4.05 21.00
N ALA A 264 17.02 -5.01 20.09
CA ALA A 264 17.10 -6.42 20.41
C ALA A 264 18.26 -6.72 21.37
N ARG A 265 19.45 -6.14 21.12
CA ARG A 265 20.63 -6.27 22.01
C ARG A 265 20.36 -5.67 23.39
N LEU A 266 19.81 -4.45 23.44
CA LEU A 266 19.52 -3.73 24.68
C LEU A 266 18.55 -4.49 25.60
N THR A 267 17.56 -5.15 25.01
CA THR A 267 16.48 -5.83 25.75
C THR A 267 16.67 -7.35 25.84
N SER A 268 17.64 -7.90 25.12
CA SER A 268 17.77 -9.35 24.88
C SER A 268 16.50 -9.98 24.27
N ALA A 269 15.67 -9.17 23.60
CA ALA A 269 14.45 -9.63 22.95
C ALA A 269 14.74 -10.48 21.72
N ARG A 270 13.84 -11.42 21.43
CA ARG A 270 13.85 -12.16 20.16
C ARG A 270 13.45 -11.21 19.03
N LEU A 271 14.30 -11.11 18.01
CA LEU A 271 13.99 -10.38 16.79
C LEU A 271 13.35 -11.33 15.78
N GLU A 272 12.13 -11.04 15.36
CA GLU A 272 11.35 -11.79 14.38
C GLU A 272 11.01 -10.89 13.18
N LEU A 273 11.05 -11.43 11.96
CA LEU A 273 10.64 -10.73 10.74
C LEU A 273 9.47 -11.46 10.09
N ALA A 274 8.47 -10.72 9.63
CA ALA A 274 7.42 -11.22 8.74
C ALA A 274 7.50 -10.48 7.40
N LEU A 275 7.85 -11.17 6.32
CA LEU A 275 8.17 -10.54 5.04
C LEU A 275 6.94 -10.39 4.14
N HIS A 276 6.22 -9.28 4.30
CA HIS A 276 4.99 -8.99 3.54
C HIS A 276 5.22 -8.36 2.16
N ASP A 277 6.42 -7.86 1.89
CA ASP A 277 6.78 -7.22 0.63
C ASP A 277 8.28 -7.39 0.35
N TYR A 278 8.75 -6.73 -0.70
CA TYR A 278 10.15 -6.78 -1.13
C TYR A 278 10.98 -5.61 -0.58
N PHE A 279 10.49 -4.89 0.44
CA PHE A 279 11.08 -3.63 0.90
C PHE A 279 12.52 -3.76 1.38
N LEU A 280 12.86 -4.86 2.06
CA LEU A 280 14.24 -5.10 2.50
C LEU A 280 15.21 -5.37 1.34
N PHE A 281 14.71 -5.79 0.18
CA PHE A 281 15.52 -6.07 -1.01
C PHE A 281 15.78 -4.81 -1.83
N CYS A 282 14.78 -3.93 -1.89
CA CYS A 282 14.76 -2.73 -2.69
C CYS A 282 13.80 -1.68 -2.08
N PRO A 283 14.14 -0.37 -2.11
CA PRO A 283 13.22 0.70 -1.73
C PRO A 283 11.90 0.70 -2.52
N SER A 284 11.83 0.06 -3.69
CA SER A 284 10.58 -0.21 -4.42
C SER A 284 9.98 -1.54 -3.90
N PRO A 285 9.01 -1.51 -2.96
CA PRO A 285 8.57 -2.70 -2.22
C PRO A 285 7.78 -3.70 -3.08
N HIS A 286 7.43 -3.32 -4.30
CA HIS A 286 6.75 -4.16 -5.30
C HIS A 286 7.65 -4.50 -6.49
N LEU A 287 8.96 -4.22 -6.41
CA LEU A 287 9.93 -4.49 -7.49
C LEU A 287 9.53 -3.88 -8.84
N LEU A 288 8.92 -2.68 -8.80
CA LEU A 288 8.69 -1.90 -10.00
C LEU A 288 9.88 -0.99 -10.29
N ASP A 289 10.28 -0.91 -11.55
CA ASP A 289 11.26 0.06 -12.04
C ASP A 289 10.68 1.49 -12.09
N ALA A 290 11.48 2.45 -12.57
CA ALA A 290 11.05 3.84 -12.70
C ALA A 290 9.91 4.03 -13.72
N GLN A 291 9.72 3.09 -14.65
CA GLN A 291 8.65 3.08 -15.64
C GLN A 291 7.39 2.36 -15.13
N GLY A 292 7.44 1.74 -13.95
CA GLY A 292 6.33 0.99 -13.37
C GLY A 292 6.26 -0.47 -13.84
N HIS A 293 7.29 -1.00 -14.49
CA HIS A 293 7.37 -2.40 -14.90
C HIS A 293 8.05 -3.25 -13.83
N PHE A 294 7.62 -4.51 -13.71
CA PHE A 294 8.28 -5.47 -12.83
C PHE A 294 9.72 -5.73 -13.31
N CYS A 295 10.70 -5.48 -12.45
CA CYS A 295 12.12 -5.49 -12.81
C CYS A 295 12.87 -6.78 -12.42
N ASP A 296 12.24 -7.65 -11.64
CA ASP A 296 12.82 -8.92 -11.17
C ASP A 296 14.16 -8.79 -10.44
N LEU A 297 14.32 -7.70 -9.68
CA LEU A 297 15.49 -7.43 -8.82
C LEU A 297 16.84 -7.66 -9.54
N PRO A 298 17.21 -6.82 -10.53
CA PRO A 298 18.40 -7.02 -11.35
C PRO A 298 19.68 -7.23 -10.52
N LYS A 299 20.55 -8.16 -10.97
CA LYS A 299 21.82 -8.45 -10.30
C LYS A 299 22.85 -7.34 -10.44
N GLU A 300 22.78 -6.54 -11.51
CA GLU A 300 23.69 -5.42 -11.76
C GLU A 300 23.29 -4.19 -10.91
N PRO A 301 24.11 -3.76 -9.93
CA PRO A 301 23.76 -2.64 -9.05
C PRO A 301 23.56 -1.32 -9.78
N ALA A 302 24.29 -1.09 -10.88
CA ALA A 302 24.21 0.13 -11.66
C ALA A 302 22.82 0.33 -12.32
N LEU A 303 22.13 -0.74 -12.69
CA LEU A 303 20.74 -0.68 -13.18
C LEU A 303 19.81 -0.20 -12.07
N CYS A 304 19.92 -0.79 -10.87
CA CYS A 304 19.13 -0.38 -9.71
C CYS A 304 19.41 1.06 -9.33
N GLN A 305 20.67 1.52 -9.37
CA GLN A 305 21.03 2.89 -9.04
C GLN A 305 20.41 3.91 -10.00
N ARG A 306 20.46 3.65 -11.30
CA ARG A 306 19.78 4.49 -12.31
C ARG A 306 18.27 4.49 -12.10
N CYS A 307 17.68 3.33 -11.81
CA CYS A 307 16.25 3.22 -11.51
C CYS A 307 15.85 4.03 -10.28
N LEU A 308 16.52 3.84 -9.14
CA LEU A 308 16.20 4.50 -7.87
C LEU A 308 16.43 6.02 -7.94
N ALA A 309 17.33 6.51 -8.79
CA ALA A 309 17.54 7.94 -8.99
C ALA A 309 16.37 8.64 -9.72
N HIS A 310 15.59 7.91 -10.51
CA HIS A 310 14.50 8.45 -11.33
C HIS A 310 13.11 7.92 -10.95
N SER A 311 13.04 6.97 -10.03
CA SER A 311 11.77 6.34 -9.66
C SER A 311 10.92 7.28 -8.81
N THR A 312 9.71 7.52 -9.29
CA THR A 312 8.63 8.22 -8.59
C THR A 312 7.66 7.24 -7.93
N GLN A 313 7.94 5.94 -8.02
CA GLN A 313 7.02 4.88 -7.60
C GLN A 313 6.87 4.84 -6.07
N SER A 314 5.63 4.73 -5.60
CA SER A 314 5.29 4.45 -4.20
C SER A 314 5.97 5.40 -3.21
N PHE A 315 6.91 4.88 -2.40
CA PHE A 315 7.63 5.60 -1.36
C PHE A 315 9.11 5.82 -1.73
N VAL A 316 9.56 5.41 -2.92
CA VAL A 316 10.98 5.51 -3.29
C VAL A 316 11.56 6.92 -3.06
N PRO A 317 10.86 8.02 -3.41
CA PRO A 317 11.37 9.37 -3.19
C PRO A 317 11.62 9.78 -1.73
N ILE A 318 11.01 9.11 -0.73
CA ILE A 318 11.15 9.53 0.68
C ILE A 318 12.41 8.97 1.34
N TYR A 319 13.01 7.91 0.79
CA TYR A 319 14.14 7.25 1.44
C TYR A 319 15.47 7.95 1.18
N GLY A 320 15.59 8.71 0.07
CA GLY A 320 16.80 9.44 -0.29
C GLY A 320 18.02 8.55 -0.55
N ILE A 321 17.82 7.26 -0.83
CA ILE A 321 18.89 6.30 -1.11
C ILE A 321 18.76 5.80 -2.53
N HIS A 322 19.85 5.96 -3.28
CA HIS A 322 19.94 5.49 -4.66
C HIS A 322 20.92 4.34 -4.83
N ASP A 323 21.76 4.03 -3.82
CA ASP A 323 22.63 2.86 -3.85
C ASP A 323 21.93 1.63 -3.26
N ILE A 324 21.64 0.65 -4.13
CA ILE A 324 21.03 -0.61 -3.73
C ILE A 324 21.95 -1.47 -2.87
N GLY A 325 23.28 -1.35 -3.03
CA GLY A 325 24.26 -2.07 -2.22
C GLY A 325 24.23 -1.60 -0.77
N SER A 326 24.28 -0.28 -0.57
CA SER A 326 24.07 0.34 0.74
C SER A 326 22.72 -0.07 1.36
N TRP A 327 21.61 -0.01 0.61
CA TRP A 327 20.30 -0.44 1.09
C TRP A 327 20.31 -1.88 1.62
N ARG A 328 20.76 -2.83 0.79
CA ARG A 328 20.82 -4.25 1.17
C ARG A 328 21.78 -4.48 2.34
N SER A 329 22.88 -3.73 2.41
CA SER A 329 23.83 -3.81 3.53
C SER A 329 23.19 -3.41 4.86
N HIS A 330 22.41 -2.33 4.91
CA HIS A 330 21.68 -1.94 6.12
C HIS A 330 20.71 -3.02 6.58
N TRP A 331 19.92 -3.59 5.66
CA TRP A 331 18.94 -4.63 5.99
C TRP A 331 19.58 -5.98 6.33
N ARG A 332 20.77 -6.27 5.79
CA ARG A 332 21.51 -7.52 6.06
C ARG A 332 21.78 -7.71 7.54
N GLU A 333 22.18 -6.67 8.28
CA GLU A 333 22.47 -6.80 9.72
C GLU A 333 21.22 -7.26 10.50
N LEU A 334 20.06 -6.70 10.17
CA LEU A 334 18.79 -7.08 10.79
C LEU A 334 18.41 -8.53 10.48
N ILE A 335 18.54 -8.93 9.20
CA ILE A 335 18.21 -10.27 8.70
C ILE A 335 19.08 -11.33 9.37
N VAL A 336 20.38 -11.11 9.46
CA VAL A 336 21.32 -12.06 10.09
C VAL A 336 21.14 -12.11 11.61
N THR A 337 20.72 -11.01 12.25
CA THR A 337 20.45 -10.97 13.70
C THR A 337 19.13 -11.65 14.08
N ALA A 338 18.23 -11.87 13.10
CA ALA A 338 16.91 -12.38 13.38
C ALA A 338 16.90 -13.84 13.86
N SER A 339 16.09 -14.08 14.88
CA SER A 339 15.86 -15.43 15.43
C SER A 339 14.84 -16.24 14.61
N ALA A 340 13.99 -15.56 13.83
CA ALA A 340 13.04 -16.18 12.91
C ALA A 340 12.64 -15.21 11.80
N ILE A 341 12.50 -15.74 10.59
CA ILE A 341 12.02 -15.02 9.41
C ILE A 341 10.86 -15.80 8.80
N GLN A 342 9.66 -15.23 8.87
CA GLN A 342 8.48 -15.78 8.23
C GLN A 342 8.34 -15.24 6.81
N VAL A 343 8.20 -16.16 5.86
CA VAL A 343 7.91 -15.87 4.44
C VAL A 343 6.60 -16.54 4.03
N PHE A 344 5.91 -15.92 3.07
CA PHE A 344 4.57 -16.34 2.64
C PHE A 344 4.53 -16.95 1.24
N SER A 345 5.68 -17.08 0.58
CA SER A 345 5.88 -17.80 -0.67
C SER A 345 7.25 -18.46 -0.67
N LYS A 346 7.39 -19.60 -1.37
CA LYS A 346 8.69 -20.24 -1.60
C LYS A 346 9.59 -19.35 -2.45
N GLY A 347 9.03 -18.62 -3.42
CA GLY A 347 9.78 -17.66 -4.22
C GLY A 347 10.47 -16.59 -3.37
N MET A 348 9.82 -16.10 -2.31
CA MET A 348 10.44 -15.16 -1.36
C MET A 348 11.59 -15.82 -0.58
N ALA A 349 11.45 -17.09 -0.19
CA ALA A 349 12.52 -17.83 0.49
C ALA A 349 13.76 -17.95 -0.40
N THR A 350 13.56 -18.31 -1.68
CA THR A 350 14.64 -18.39 -2.68
C THR A 350 15.30 -17.03 -2.86
N LEU A 351 14.52 -15.97 -3.06
CA LEU A 351 15.05 -14.62 -3.24
C LEU A 351 15.87 -14.14 -2.03
N LEU A 352 15.43 -14.49 -0.81
CA LEU A 352 16.13 -14.19 0.43
C LEU A 352 17.50 -14.88 0.49
N ALA A 353 17.56 -16.18 0.15
CA ALA A 353 18.81 -16.94 0.12
C ALA A 353 19.77 -16.43 -0.97
N GLU A 354 19.26 -16.04 -2.13
CA GLU A 354 20.07 -15.49 -3.22
C GLU A 354 20.61 -14.09 -2.91
N THR A 355 19.82 -13.25 -2.26
CA THR A 355 20.22 -11.86 -1.94
C THR A 355 21.12 -11.79 -0.70
N PHE A 356 20.90 -12.67 0.28
CA PHE A 356 21.62 -12.70 1.55
C PHE A 356 22.20 -14.10 1.80
N PRO A 357 23.29 -14.49 1.12
CA PRO A 357 23.82 -15.85 1.17
C PRO A 357 24.34 -16.29 2.55
N ASP A 358 24.63 -15.34 3.44
CA ASP A 358 25.10 -15.61 4.80
C ASP A 358 23.95 -15.83 5.80
N LEU A 359 22.69 -15.72 5.35
CA LEU A 359 21.53 -16.01 6.18
C LEU A 359 21.48 -17.50 6.50
N ASP A 360 21.36 -17.85 7.78
CA ASP A 360 21.07 -19.22 8.19
C ASP A 360 19.71 -19.66 7.66
N PRO A 361 19.63 -20.68 6.76
CA PRO A 361 18.35 -21.16 6.24
C PRO A 361 17.42 -21.69 7.34
N ALA A 362 17.95 -22.11 8.49
CA ALA A 362 17.16 -22.67 9.59
C ALA A 362 16.26 -21.64 10.29
N VAL A 363 16.55 -20.34 10.17
CA VAL A 363 15.68 -19.29 10.73
C VAL A 363 14.51 -18.95 9.80
N VAL A 364 14.56 -19.38 8.53
CA VAL A 364 13.52 -19.08 7.54
C VAL A 364 12.39 -20.11 7.62
N ARG A 365 11.16 -19.63 7.80
CA ARG A 365 9.96 -20.46 7.89
C ARG A 365 8.96 -20.02 6.84
N TYR A 366 8.67 -20.93 5.90
CA TYR A 366 7.53 -20.77 5.01
C TYR A 366 6.24 -21.07 5.77
N THR A 367 5.43 -20.05 6.00
CA THR A 367 4.14 -20.19 6.70
C THR A 367 3.13 -19.24 6.06
N PRO A 368 2.30 -19.73 5.12
CA PRO A 368 1.22 -18.97 4.51
C PRO A 368 0.28 -18.34 5.54
N HIS A 369 -0.42 -17.29 5.13
CA HIS A 369 -1.44 -16.69 5.97
C HIS A 369 -2.60 -17.65 6.23
N SER A 370 -3.18 -17.53 7.42
CA SER A 370 -4.37 -18.31 7.79
C SER A 370 -5.60 -17.85 7.01
N MET A 371 -6.34 -18.81 6.47
CA MET A 371 -7.65 -18.61 5.83
C MET A 371 -8.81 -18.94 6.78
N ALA A 372 -8.58 -18.96 8.11
CA ALA A 372 -9.59 -19.36 9.09
C ALA A 372 -10.91 -18.57 9.00
N TYR A 373 -10.85 -17.28 8.62
CA TYR A 373 -12.05 -16.45 8.44
C TYR A 373 -12.93 -16.87 7.25
N PHE A 374 -12.41 -17.74 6.38
CA PHE A 374 -13.03 -18.19 5.14
C PHE A 374 -13.13 -19.72 5.08
N ALA A 375 -12.85 -20.42 6.19
CA ALA A 375 -12.77 -21.88 6.24
C ALA A 375 -14.13 -22.56 5.99
N ASP A 376 -15.23 -21.91 6.34
CA ASP A 376 -16.59 -22.46 6.19
C ASP A 376 -17.20 -22.16 4.80
N ALA A 377 -16.46 -21.48 3.91
CA ALA A 377 -16.96 -21.18 2.58
C ALA A 377 -17.03 -22.44 1.70
N MET A 378 -18.15 -22.63 1.02
CA MET A 378 -18.36 -23.76 0.11
C MET A 378 -18.02 -23.39 -1.33
N PRO A 379 -17.53 -24.35 -2.15
CA PRO A 379 -17.33 -24.15 -3.58
C PRO A 379 -18.61 -23.68 -4.28
N LEU A 380 -18.49 -22.66 -5.13
CA LEU A 380 -19.59 -22.14 -5.93
C LEU A 380 -19.82 -23.00 -7.18
N GLN A 381 -21.08 -23.04 -7.64
CA GLN A 381 -21.49 -23.66 -8.90
C GLN A 381 -22.03 -22.56 -9.84
N PRO A 382 -21.14 -21.77 -10.47
CA PRO A 382 -21.58 -20.69 -11.34
C PRO A 382 -22.12 -21.23 -12.67
N PRO A 383 -23.01 -20.50 -13.36
CA PRO A 383 -23.52 -20.89 -14.66
C PRO A 383 -22.39 -20.91 -15.71
N ALA A 384 -22.48 -21.84 -16.67
CA ALA A 384 -21.52 -21.96 -17.77
C ALA A 384 -21.53 -20.74 -18.71
N ALA A 385 -22.68 -20.10 -18.91
CA ALA A 385 -22.85 -18.94 -19.77
C ALA A 385 -23.88 -17.95 -19.19
N PRO A 386 -23.83 -16.65 -19.55
CA PRO A 386 -22.78 -15.97 -20.34
C PRO A 386 -21.44 -15.88 -19.60
N LEU A 387 -20.35 -15.48 -20.28
CA LEU A 387 -19.04 -15.30 -19.64
C LEU A 387 -19.07 -14.04 -18.77
N ARG A 388 -18.89 -14.21 -17.46
CA ARG A 388 -18.90 -13.13 -16.46
C ARG A 388 -17.58 -13.12 -15.72
N ILE A 389 -16.73 -12.19 -16.13
CA ILE A 389 -15.37 -12.00 -15.63
C ILE A 389 -15.43 -11.13 -14.37
N GLY A 390 -15.09 -11.70 -13.23
CA GLY A 390 -14.94 -11.00 -11.96
C GLY A 390 -13.51 -10.51 -11.75
N VAL A 391 -13.33 -9.28 -11.30
CA VAL A 391 -12.06 -8.76 -10.80
C VAL A 391 -12.24 -8.37 -9.34
N VAL A 392 -11.60 -9.09 -8.42
CA VAL A 392 -11.89 -9.00 -6.98
C VAL A 392 -10.89 -8.10 -6.24
N GLY A 393 -11.42 -7.13 -5.51
CA GLY A 393 -10.68 -6.27 -4.59
C GLY A 393 -10.61 -4.81 -5.02
N ASN A 394 -9.79 -4.05 -4.29
CA ASN A 394 -9.45 -2.67 -4.65
C ASN A 394 -8.30 -2.67 -5.67
N ILE A 395 -8.60 -2.36 -6.92
CA ILE A 395 -7.71 -2.51 -8.08
C ILE A 395 -6.97 -1.21 -8.35
N THR A 396 -5.81 -1.07 -7.74
CA THR A 396 -4.82 0.00 -7.90
C THR A 396 -3.97 -0.18 -9.17
N PRO A 397 -3.12 0.79 -9.56
CA PRO A 397 -2.17 0.62 -10.67
C PRO A 397 -1.33 -0.66 -10.56
N ILE A 398 -0.69 -0.91 -9.41
CA ILE A 398 0.08 -2.15 -9.17
C ILE A 398 -0.76 -3.43 -9.24
N LYS A 399 -2.07 -3.32 -8.99
CA LYS A 399 -3.02 -4.43 -9.08
C LYS A 399 -3.64 -4.57 -10.47
N GLY A 400 -3.13 -3.83 -11.46
CA GLY A 400 -3.49 -3.96 -12.86
C GLY A 400 -4.74 -3.19 -13.28
N SER A 401 -5.01 -2.03 -12.69
CA SER A 401 -6.17 -1.23 -13.10
C SER A 401 -6.16 -0.86 -14.60
N ALA A 402 -4.98 -0.60 -15.17
CA ALA A 402 -4.79 -0.40 -16.60
C ALA A 402 -5.12 -1.66 -17.42
N VAL A 403 -4.78 -2.85 -16.93
CA VAL A 403 -5.12 -4.14 -17.58
C VAL A 403 -6.63 -4.30 -17.65
N VAL A 404 -7.34 -4.03 -16.55
CA VAL A 404 -8.81 -4.09 -16.49
C VAL A 404 -9.45 -3.09 -17.46
N ALA A 405 -8.98 -1.83 -17.48
CA ALA A 405 -9.50 -0.81 -18.39
C ALA A 405 -9.24 -1.14 -19.86
N ASN A 406 -8.07 -1.70 -20.17
CA ASN A 406 -7.74 -2.13 -21.52
C ASN A 406 -8.59 -3.32 -21.97
N LEU A 407 -8.80 -4.31 -21.10
CA LEU A 407 -9.67 -5.45 -21.39
C LEU A 407 -11.13 -5.01 -21.61
N ALA A 408 -11.65 -4.09 -20.78
CA ALA A 408 -13.00 -3.54 -20.95
C ALA A 408 -13.19 -2.90 -22.34
N ARG A 409 -12.17 -2.19 -22.83
CA ARG A 409 -12.18 -1.59 -24.17
C ARG A 409 -12.20 -2.66 -25.26
N VAL A 410 -11.35 -3.68 -25.14
CA VAL A 410 -11.31 -4.79 -26.11
C VAL A 410 -12.65 -5.54 -26.15
N ILE A 411 -13.27 -5.80 -25.00
CA ILE A 411 -14.60 -6.43 -24.93
C ILE A 411 -15.62 -5.57 -25.68
N LYS A 412 -15.68 -4.27 -25.40
CA LYS A 412 -16.58 -3.33 -26.07
C LYS A 412 -16.36 -3.30 -27.59
N ASP A 413 -15.10 -3.19 -28.02
CA ASP A 413 -14.73 -3.09 -29.43
C ASP A 413 -15.00 -4.41 -30.19
N SER A 414 -15.06 -5.55 -29.48
CA SER A 414 -15.37 -6.85 -30.07
C SER A 414 -16.86 -7.05 -30.41
N GLY A 415 -17.76 -6.24 -29.85
CA GLY A 415 -19.21 -6.37 -30.02
C GLY A 415 -19.82 -7.63 -29.37
N ARG A 416 -19.14 -8.25 -28.40
CA ARG A 416 -19.59 -9.47 -27.71
C ARG A 416 -20.44 -9.13 -26.49
N ASP A 417 -21.75 -9.09 -26.68
CA ASP A 417 -22.73 -8.81 -25.62
C ASP A 417 -22.90 -9.97 -24.61
N ASP A 418 -22.35 -11.14 -24.91
CA ASP A 418 -22.32 -12.32 -24.05
C ASP A 418 -21.13 -12.37 -23.07
N ILE A 419 -20.35 -11.28 -23.01
CA ILE A 419 -19.18 -11.15 -22.13
C ILE A 419 -19.34 -9.90 -21.25
N GLU A 420 -19.36 -10.10 -19.93
CA GLU A 420 -19.42 -9.01 -18.96
C GLU A 420 -18.16 -8.98 -18.07
N LEU A 421 -17.62 -7.78 -17.85
CA LEU A 421 -16.52 -7.53 -16.92
C LEU A 421 -17.02 -6.74 -15.72
N ILE A 422 -16.88 -7.32 -14.53
CA ILE A 422 -17.43 -6.78 -13.28
C ILE A 422 -16.32 -6.70 -12.23
N VAL A 423 -16.15 -5.52 -11.64
CA VAL A 423 -15.23 -5.32 -10.53
C VAL A 423 -15.97 -5.53 -9.21
N ILE A 424 -15.57 -6.57 -8.48
CA ILE A 424 -16.04 -6.86 -7.14
C ILE A 424 -15.18 -6.08 -6.14
N GLY A 425 -15.51 -4.81 -5.95
CA GLY A 425 -14.64 -3.84 -5.30
C GLY A 425 -14.65 -2.51 -6.04
N THR A 426 -13.48 -1.88 -6.10
CA THR A 426 -13.24 -0.54 -6.65
C THR A 426 -12.10 -0.58 -7.67
N LEU A 427 -12.16 0.24 -8.72
CA LEU A 427 -11.19 0.30 -9.81
C LEU A 427 -10.57 1.69 -9.93
N HIS A 428 -9.24 1.74 -9.99
CA HIS A 428 -8.46 2.97 -10.15
C HIS A 428 -7.93 3.12 -11.56
N ALA A 429 -8.81 3.34 -12.51
CA ALA A 429 -8.41 3.67 -13.86
C ALA A 429 -9.36 4.71 -14.42
N SER A 430 -8.82 5.70 -15.13
CA SER A 430 -9.63 6.48 -16.05
C SER A 430 -9.97 5.56 -17.22
N SER A 431 -11.25 5.24 -17.36
CA SER A 431 -11.76 4.42 -18.47
C SER A 431 -12.85 5.20 -19.19
N LYS A 432 -12.72 5.32 -20.51
CA LYS A 432 -13.80 5.84 -21.38
C LYS A 432 -14.98 4.87 -21.47
N THR A 433 -14.79 3.62 -21.06
CA THR A 433 -15.84 2.60 -20.99
C THR A 433 -16.30 2.49 -19.54
N THR A 434 -17.61 2.59 -19.30
CA THR A 434 -18.20 2.36 -17.99
C THR A 434 -17.99 0.91 -17.57
N ILE A 435 -17.25 0.70 -16.49
CA ILE A 435 -17.02 -0.61 -15.89
C ILE A 435 -17.85 -0.71 -14.62
N ARG A 436 -18.64 -1.78 -14.48
CA ARG A 436 -19.48 -1.98 -13.31
C ARG A 436 -18.63 -2.32 -12.08
N GLN A 437 -18.86 -1.60 -10.99
CA GLN A 437 -18.19 -1.78 -9.70
C GLN A 437 -19.24 -2.05 -8.62
N THR A 438 -19.01 -3.03 -7.76
CA THR A 438 -19.92 -3.33 -6.63
C THR A 438 -19.63 -2.49 -5.38
N GLY A 439 -18.45 -1.84 -5.33
CA GLY A 439 -18.00 -1.08 -4.16
C GLY A 439 -17.34 -1.95 -3.09
N ALA A 440 -17.00 -1.33 -1.97
CA ALA A 440 -16.35 -2.02 -0.86
C ALA A 440 -17.26 -3.10 -0.25
N TYR A 441 -16.66 -4.24 0.10
CA TYR A 441 -17.36 -5.39 0.68
C TYR A 441 -16.65 -5.89 1.94
N ARG A 442 -17.36 -6.68 2.76
CA ARG A 442 -16.74 -7.47 3.84
C ARG A 442 -16.37 -8.84 3.29
N HIS A 443 -15.23 -9.39 3.70
CA HIS A 443 -14.74 -10.69 3.22
C HIS A 443 -15.81 -11.81 3.27
N GLN A 444 -16.60 -11.86 4.33
CA GLN A 444 -17.68 -12.85 4.51
C GLN A 444 -18.83 -12.73 3.48
N ASP A 445 -19.04 -11.56 2.87
CA ASP A 445 -20.11 -11.32 1.89
C ASP A 445 -19.65 -11.70 0.47
N LEU A 446 -18.35 -11.95 0.26
CA LEU A 446 -17.77 -12.22 -1.05
C LEU A 446 -18.42 -13.40 -1.80
N PRO A 447 -18.71 -14.57 -1.17
CA PRO A 447 -19.37 -15.68 -1.86
C PRO A 447 -20.75 -15.30 -2.41
N GLU A 448 -21.55 -14.58 -1.62
CA GLU A 448 -22.89 -14.13 -2.01
C GLU A 448 -22.82 -13.14 -3.17
N ILE A 449 -21.88 -12.19 -3.11
CA ILE A 449 -21.65 -11.22 -4.18
C ILE A 449 -21.28 -11.95 -5.48
N LEU A 450 -20.30 -12.85 -5.45
CA LEU A 450 -19.89 -13.61 -6.64
C LEU A 450 -21.03 -14.43 -7.24
N SER A 451 -21.84 -15.06 -6.39
CA SER A 451 -23.02 -15.83 -6.82
C SER A 451 -24.10 -14.95 -7.45
N ARG A 452 -24.45 -13.83 -6.80
CA ARG A 452 -25.43 -12.87 -7.33
C ARG A 452 -25.00 -12.29 -8.67
N GLU A 453 -23.71 -11.95 -8.79
CA GLU A 453 -23.13 -11.45 -10.04
C GLU A 453 -22.86 -12.55 -11.07
N LYS A 454 -23.13 -13.82 -10.73
CA LYS A 454 -22.95 -15.01 -11.57
C LYS A 454 -21.54 -15.12 -12.15
N ILE A 455 -20.52 -14.73 -11.38
CA ILE A 455 -19.12 -14.77 -11.82
C ILE A 455 -18.71 -16.22 -12.07
N ASN A 456 -18.26 -16.51 -13.30
CA ASN A 456 -17.80 -17.84 -13.69
C ASN A 456 -16.33 -17.87 -14.13
N LEU A 457 -15.64 -16.74 -14.13
CA LEU A 457 -14.19 -16.64 -14.32
C LEU A 457 -13.67 -15.44 -13.53
N VAL A 458 -12.53 -15.59 -12.85
CA VAL A 458 -11.88 -14.51 -12.13
C VAL A 458 -10.60 -14.11 -12.85
N LEU A 459 -10.44 -12.82 -13.13
CA LEU A 459 -9.17 -12.24 -13.54
C LEU A 459 -8.49 -11.65 -12.29
N PHE A 460 -7.25 -12.08 -12.03
CA PHE A 460 -6.34 -11.50 -11.05
C PHE A 460 -5.25 -10.72 -11.79
N PRO A 461 -5.44 -9.40 -12.05
CA PRO A 461 -4.63 -8.66 -13.01
C PRO A 461 -3.37 -8.03 -12.40
N SER A 462 -2.94 -8.46 -11.21
CA SER A 462 -1.81 -7.83 -10.52
C SER A 462 -0.51 -7.92 -11.32
N ILE A 463 0.03 -6.77 -11.69
CA ILE A 463 1.30 -6.62 -12.41
C ILE A 463 2.50 -6.61 -11.45
N GLY A 464 2.26 -6.41 -10.16
CA GLY A 464 3.25 -6.58 -9.11
C GLY A 464 3.32 -8.02 -8.61
N PRO A 465 4.52 -8.52 -8.24
CA PRO A 465 4.65 -9.77 -7.53
C PRO A 465 4.00 -9.65 -6.16
N GLU A 466 3.00 -10.49 -5.92
CA GLU A 466 2.44 -10.65 -4.57
C GLU A 466 3.35 -11.57 -3.76
N THR A 467 3.43 -11.34 -2.45
CA THR A 467 4.07 -12.27 -1.51
C THR A 467 3.07 -13.30 -0.97
N PHE A 468 1.79 -12.92 -0.96
CA PHE A 468 0.63 -13.75 -0.70
C PHE A 468 -0.63 -13.03 -1.17
N SER A 469 -1.57 -13.75 -1.78
CA SER A 469 -2.85 -13.18 -2.22
C SER A 469 -4.02 -13.88 -1.53
N TYR A 470 -4.68 -13.16 -0.61
CA TYR A 470 -5.93 -13.62 0.01
C TYR A 470 -6.99 -13.89 -1.05
N VAL A 471 -7.11 -13.03 -2.06
CA VAL A 471 -8.07 -13.19 -3.16
C VAL A 471 -7.85 -14.51 -3.89
N ILE A 472 -6.61 -14.89 -4.20
CA ILE A 472 -6.33 -16.17 -4.86
C ILE A 472 -6.75 -17.34 -3.96
N GLN A 473 -6.47 -17.29 -2.66
CA GLN A 473 -6.90 -18.36 -1.76
C GLN A 473 -8.42 -18.43 -1.63
N GLU A 474 -9.10 -17.28 -1.48
CA GLU A 474 -10.56 -17.19 -1.44
C GLU A 474 -11.15 -17.82 -2.72
N MET A 475 -10.63 -17.47 -3.91
CA MET A 475 -11.17 -17.98 -5.18
C MET A 475 -10.90 -19.47 -5.37
N LYS A 476 -9.77 -19.99 -4.89
CA LYS A 476 -9.46 -21.42 -4.87
C LYS A 476 -10.43 -22.18 -3.95
N ILE A 477 -10.71 -21.66 -2.75
CA ILE A 477 -11.68 -22.24 -1.82
C ILE A 477 -13.08 -22.27 -2.45
N LEU A 478 -13.47 -21.19 -3.15
CA LEU A 478 -14.73 -21.13 -3.89
C LEU A 478 -14.75 -21.96 -5.18
N GLY A 479 -13.63 -22.58 -5.57
CA GLY A 479 -13.55 -23.45 -6.75
C GLY A 479 -13.75 -22.73 -8.09
N LEU A 480 -13.50 -21.42 -8.16
CA LEU A 480 -13.68 -20.60 -9.36
C LEU A 480 -12.45 -20.69 -10.29
N PRO A 481 -12.63 -20.58 -11.62
CA PRO A 481 -11.51 -20.47 -12.57
C PRO A 481 -10.78 -19.13 -12.42
N ILE A 482 -9.45 -19.15 -12.47
CA ILE A 482 -8.61 -17.98 -12.21
C ILE A 482 -7.61 -17.78 -13.36
N VAL A 483 -7.62 -16.60 -13.95
CA VAL A 483 -6.60 -16.12 -14.89
C VAL A 483 -5.70 -15.14 -14.16
N ALA A 484 -4.39 -15.35 -14.18
CA ALA A 484 -3.42 -14.49 -13.52
C ALA A 484 -2.11 -14.38 -14.33
N PHE A 485 -1.28 -13.39 -14.01
CA PHE A 485 0.07 -13.32 -14.55
C PHE A 485 1.01 -14.30 -13.83
N ASN A 486 1.95 -14.87 -14.58
CA ASN A 486 2.98 -15.78 -14.10
C ASN A 486 4.09 -15.01 -13.36
N LEU A 487 3.75 -14.50 -12.18
CA LEU A 487 4.59 -13.64 -11.37
C LEU A 487 4.43 -13.96 -9.88
N GLY A 488 5.50 -13.86 -9.09
CA GLY A 488 5.46 -13.92 -7.63
C GLY A 488 4.65 -15.08 -7.02
N ALA A 489 4.04 -14.83 -5.87
CA ALA A 489 3.22 -15.82 -5.18
C ALA A 489 1.91 -16.10 -5.92
N GLN A 490 1.39 -15.18 -6.73
CA GLN A 490 0.18 -15.45 -7.50
C GLN A 490 0.34 -16.63 -8.45
N ALA A 491 1.51 -16.77 -9.09
CA ALA A 491 1.82 -17.94 -9.90
C ALA A 491 2.03 -19.20 -9.05
N GLU A 492 2.85 -19.08 -7.99
CA GLU A 492 3.19 -20.20 -7.10
C GLU A 492 1.95 -20.88 -6.52
N TYR A 493 0.96 -20.10 -6.07
CA TYR A 493 -0.27 -20.64 -5.49
C TYR A 493 -1.25 -21.21 -6.53
N LEU A 494 -1.07 -20.90 -7.81
CA LEU A 494 -1.91 -21.33 -8.92
C LEU A 494 -1.29 -22.45 -9.78
N ASP A 495 0.01 -22.72 -9.65
CA ASP A 495 0.76 -23.72 -10.43
C ASP A 495 0.08 -25.10 -10.45
N GLN A 496 -0.47 -25.53 -9.32
CA GLN A 496 -1.16 -26.82 -9.17
C GLN A 496 -2.68 -26.69 -9.07
N TYR A 497 -3.24 -25.51 -9.31
CA TYR A 497 -4.69 -25.32 -9.26
C TYR A 497 -5.31 -25.71 -10.62
N PRO A 498 -6.15 -26.76 -10.71
CA PRO A 498 -6.59 -27.28 -12.01
C PRO A 498 -7.40 -26.29 -12.87
N LYS A 499 -7.99 -25.30 -12.22
CA LYS A 499 -8.77 -24.23 -12.87
C LYS A 499 -7.98 -22.93 -12.90
N SER A 500 -6.66 -22.98 -13.12
CA SER A 500 -5.84 -21.78 -13.35
C SER A 500 -5.40 -21.64 -14.82
N LEU A 501 -5.19 -20.39 -15.24
CA LEU A 501 -4.44 -20.03 -16.44
C LEU A 501 -3.42 -18.96 -16.06
N LEU A 502 -2.14 -19.29 -16.21
CA LEU A 502 -1.02 -18.36 -16.01
C LEU A 502 -0.58 -17.79 -17.36
N LEU A 503 -0.44 -16.46 -17.42
CA LEU A 503 -0.10 -15.71 -18.63
C LEU A 503 1.19 -14.91 -18.43
N ALA A 504 1.91 -14.65 -19.52
CA ALA A 504 3.05 -13.74 -19.49
C ALA A 504 2.58 -12.29 -19.22
N LEU A 505 3.42 -11.51 -18.53
CA LEU A 505 3.08 -10.15 -18.13
C LEU A 505 2.99 -9.17 -19.31
N ASP A 506 3.72 -9.44 -20.39
CA ASP A 506 3.81 -8.65 -21.61
C ASP A 506 2.70 -8.96 -22.64
N ILE A 507 1.73 -9.81 -22.28
CA ILE A 507 0.61 -10.17 -23.16
C ILE A 507 -0.17 -8.93 -23.61
N SER A 508 -0.52 -8.88 -24.91
CA SER A 508 -1.34 -7.78 -25.43
C SER A 508 -2.77 -7.84 -24.88
N PRO A 509 -3.49 -6.71 -24.75
CA PRO A 509 -4.89 -6.73 -24.31
C PRO A 509 -5.80 -7.60 -25.19
N LYS A 510 -5.51 -7.69 -26.50
CA LYS A 510 -6.27 -8.54 -27.43
C LYS A 510 -6.02 -10.01 -27.19
N ASP A 511 -4.76 -10.40 -26.99
CA ASP A 511 -4.41 -11.79 -26.71
C ASP A 511 -4.93 -12.21 -25.33
N LEU A 512 -4.87 -11.32 -24.31
CA LEU A 512 -5.49 -11.58 -23.01
C LEU A 512 -6.98 -11.91 -23.15
N PHE A 513 -7.72 -11.13 -23.93
CA PHE A 513 -9.14 -11.38 -24.20
C PHE A 513 -9.37 -12.74 -24.87
N ILE A 514 -8.60 -13.07 -25.90
CA ILE A 514 -8.69 -14.36 -26.61
C ILE A 514 -8.42 -15.53 -25.64
N ARG A 515 -7.33 -15.44 -24.87
CA ARG A 515 -6.94 -16.49 -23.92
C ARG A 515 -7.96 -16.69 -22.80
N ILE A 516 -8.63 -15.63 -22.35
CA ILE A 516 -9.75 -15.73 -21.38
C ILE A 516 -10.91 -16.54 -21.98
N ILE A 517 -11.28 -16.29 -23.23
CA ILE A 517 -12.38 -17.02 -23.90
C ILE A 517 -12.02 -18.50 -24.07
N GLU A 518 -10.83 -18.79 -24.61
CA GLU A 518 -10.36 -20.17 -24.80
C GLU A 518 -10.34 -20.95 -23.48
N PHE A 519 -9.89 -20.29 -22.41
CA PHE A 519 -9.85 -20.89 -21.08
C PHE A 519 -11.23 -21.14 -20.50
N HIS A 520 -12.16 -20.17 -20.65
CA HIS A 520 -13.55 -20.34 -20.24
C HIS A 520 -14.20 -21.53 -20.96
N GLN A 521 -14.03 -21.64 -22.28
CA GLN A 521 -14.55 -22.76 -23.08
C GLN A 521 -13.96 -24.11 -22.68
N LYS A 522 -12.68 -24.15 -22.31
CA LYS A 522 -12.03 -25.36 -21.79
C LYS A 522 -12.63 -25.82 -20.46
N ILE A 523 -12.99 -24.88 -19.58
CA ILE A 523 -13.57 -25.18 -18.27
C ILE A 523 -15.06 -25.52 -18.37
N TYR A 524 -15.79 -24.82 -19.23
CA TYR A 524 -17.22 -24.98 -19.46
C TYR A 524 -17.47 -25.39 -20.92
N PRO A 525 -17.13 -26.64 -21.29
CA PRO A 525 -17.39 -27.11 -22.65
C PRO A 525 -18.89 -27.03 -22.91
N ILE A 526 -19.26 -26.42 -24.03
CA ILE A 526 -20.64 -26.42 -24.50
C ILE A 526 -20.98 -27.89 -24.76
N GLN A 527 -21.95 -28.43 -24.02
CA GLN A 527 -22.56 -29.72 -24.38
C GLN A 527 -23.30 -29.49 -25.70
N VAL A 528 -22.73 -30.00 -26.79
CA VAL A 528 -23.32 -30.00 -28.13
C VAL A 528 -24.51 -30.96 -28.17
#